data_AF-A0A7J2X2F0-F1
#
_entry.id   AF-A0A7J2X2F0-F1
#
_cell.length_a   1.000
_cell.length_b   1.000
_cell.length_c   1.000
_cell.angle_alpha   90.00
_cell.angle_beta   90.00
_cell.angle_gamma   90.00
#
_symmetry.space_group_name_H-M   'P 1'
#
loop_
_entity.id
_entity.type
_entity.pdbx_description
1 polymer ?
#
loop_
_entity_poly.entity_id
_entity_poly.type
_entity_poly.pdbx_seq_one_letter_code
_entity_poly.pdbx_strand_id
1 'polypeptide(L)'
;MDVRTPKVGYVTISGRIYVYNEDYQRLVYLAYRFRKAVVKATRMLTKGLSKDYVEKVITEDLNQGYAKSVVDTAKLMVKGAEYHGSNPLKIKVKKLFIASKGNSIYKGNRNIRLLSSNKLLVSYNFSKKPGLHNNWIECEARFGEEYIPLVNEVIGKAMNNELSYNARIVFRNGEIYLHLSIPVELYIKHFRKVDKEPSGDRIAAFDLNSDRINMVIIDRQGIIRETRTERFGEVNSPNYPGNKAWTLRLQALGRLLNYAYHHLVDTVVYEDLFKIKRRRIKKTRNRNGNRKANNFPKRMLLQHAITMALKYNFKVYLVNPSYTSRLAEKIKDRFGLDKHTVSAYLLGLRYLNPETYKRLLD
;
A
#
# COMPACT_ATOMS: atom_id res chain seq x y z
N MET A 1 -12.28 18.16 7.58
CA MET A 1 -10.81 18.34 7.57
C MET A 1 -10.30 18.29 6.15
N ASP A 2 -9.83 19.44 5.67
CA ASP A 2 -9.31 19.63 4.31
C ASP A 2 -7.86 19.19 4.14
N VAL A 3 -7.11 19.12 5.24
CA VAL A 3 -5.73 18.62 5.31
C VAL A 3 -5.68 17.52 6.38
N ARG A 4 -4.88 16.47 6.15
CA ARG A 4 -4.54 15.48 7.18
C ARG A 4 -3.19 14.83 6.93
N THR A 5 -2.58 14.29 7.97
CA THR A 5 -1.42 13.40 7.83
C THR A 5 -1.86 12.01 7.30
N PRO A 6 -1.04 11.36 6.45
CA PRO A 6 -1.29 9.99 6.02
C PRO A 6 -1.04 9.02 7.19
N LYS A 7 -1.91 8.01 7.34
CA LYS A 7 -1.71 6.91 8.28
C LYS A 7 -1.01 5.75 7.55
N VAL A 8 0.31 5.69 7.62
CA VAL A 8 1.10 4.58 7.07
C VAL A 8 1.80 3.88 8.23
N GLY A 9 1.16 2.87 8.82
CA GLY A 9 1.78 2.14 9.94
C GLY A 9 2.76 1.05 9.50
N TYR A 10 2.61 0.53 8.28
CA TYR A 10 3.40 -0.59 7.79
C TYR A 10 3.71 -0.46 6.29
N VAL A 11 4.87 -0.98 5.89
CA VAL A 11 5.28 -1.18 4.49
C VAL A 11 5.41 -2.67 4.23
N THR A 12 5.00 -3.10 3.04
CA THR A 12 5.17 -4.49 2.63
C THR A 12 6.45 -4.65 1.82
N ILE A 13 7.37 -5.49 2.28
CA ILE A 13 8.47 -6.01 1.46
C ILE A 13 8.12 -7.41 0.97
N SER A 14 8.68 -7.80 -0.17
CA SER A 14 8.41 -9.10 -0.80
C SER A 14 9.68 -9.90 -1.00
N GLY A 15 9.62 -11.19 -0.70
CA GLY A 15 10.63 -12.19 -1.05
C GLY A 15 10.00 -13.33 -1.86
N ARG A 16 10.84 -14.12 -2.52
CA ARG A 16 10.45 -15.40 -3.12
C ARG A 16 10.59 -16.52 -2.09
N ILE A 17 9.70 -17.50 -2.17
CA ILE A 17 9.77 -18.71 -1.35
C ILE A 17 10.00 -19.91 -2.27
N TYR A 18 10.92 -20.78 -1.87
CA TYR A 18 11.10 -22.10 -2.47
C TYR A 18 10.80 -23.17 -1.43
N VAL A 19 10.01 -24.15 -1.85
CA VAL A 19 9.59 -25.30 -1.04
C VAL A 19 9.66 -26.52 -1.93
N TYR A 20 10.23 -27.60 -1.41
CA TYR A 20 10.55 -28.78 -2.18
C TYR A 20 9.75 -29.99 -1.69
N ASN A 21 9.58 -30.99 -2.57
CA ASN A 21 9.03 -32.30 -2.24
C ASN A 21 7.65 -32.25 -1.56
N GLU A 22 7.42 -33.12 -0.57
CA GLU A 22 6.17 -33.24 0.17
C GLU A 22 5.74 -31.93 0.84
N ASP A 23 6.70 -31.12 1.28
CA ASP A 23 6.47 -29.83 1.93
C ASP A 23 5.77 -28.82 1.00
N TYR A 24 6.01 -28.90 -0.32
CA TYR A 24 5.27 -28.11 -1.30
C TYR A 24 3.78 -28.50 -1.29
N GLN A 25 3.48 -29.80 -1.31
CA GLN A 25 2.10 -30.30 -1.30
C GLN A 25 1.37 -29.89 -0.02
N ARG A 26 2.06 -30.00 1.12
CA ARG A 26 1.56 -29.55 2.43
C ARG A 26 1.27 -28.05 2.44
N LEU A 27 2.17 -27.22 1.89
CA LEU A 27 1.95 -25.77 1.81
C LEU A 27 0.74 -25.43 0.93
N VAL A 28 0.59 -26.08 -0.22
CA VAL A 28 -0.55 -25.90 -1.12
C VAL A 28 -1.86 -26.32 -0.45
N TYR A 29 -1.86 -27.47 0.25
CA TYR A 29 -3.03 -27.94 0.98
C TYR A 29 -3.44 -26.98 2.11
N LEU A 30 -2.47 -26.47 2.87
CA LEU A 30 -2.70 -25.44 3.88
C LEU A 30 -3.31 -24.17 3.25
N ALA A 31 -2.76 -23.68 2.14
CA ALA A 31 -3.29 -22.51 1.43
C ALA A 31 -4.72 -22.73 0.91
N TYR A 32 -5.03 -23.95 0.46
CA TYR A 32 -6.37 -24.32 0.04
C TYR A 32 -7.38 -24.31 1.21
N ARG A 33 -7.02 -24.91 2.35
CA ARG A 33 -7.84 -24.87 3.57
C ARG A 33 -8.03 -23.44 4.07
N PHE A 34 -6.96 -22.65 4.11
CA PHE A 34 -7.01 -21.23 4.48
C PHE A 34 -7.99 -20.46 3.59
N ARG A 35 -7.88 -20.61 2.27
CA ARG A 35 -8.80 -19.97 1.30
C ARG A 35 -10.26 -20.38 1.53
N LYS A 36 -10.53 -21.68 1.74
CA LYS A 36 -11.88 -22.18 2.05
C LYS A 36 -12.43 -21.58 3.34
N ALA A 37 -11.61 -21.52 4.38
CA ALA A 37 -11.96 -20.91 5.65
C ALA A 37 -12.31 -19.41 5.51
N VAL A 38 -11.57 -18.65 4.70
CA VAL A 38 -11.92 -17.25 4.38
C VAL A 38 -13.30 -17.14 3.74
N VAL A 39 -13.62 -17.98 2.74
CA VAL A 39 -14.94 -17.95 2.10
C VAL A 39 -16.05 -18.30 3.10
N LYS A 40 -15.84 -19.33 3.94
CA LYS A 40 -16.78 -19.72 5.01
C LYS A 40 -17.00 -18.56 5.99
N ALA A 41 -15.92 -17.98 6.52
CA ALA A 41 -15.96 -16.86 7.45
C ALA A 41 -16.63 -15.61 6.85
N THR A 42 -16.36 -15.27 5.58
CA THR A 42 -17.02 -14.16 4.90
C THR A 42 -18.53 -14.34 4.88
N ARG A 43 -19.02 -15.52 4.47
CA ARG A 43 -20.46 -15.82 4.44
C ARG A 43 -21.09 -15.74 5.83
N MET A 44 -20.43 -16.30 6.84
CA MET A 44 -20.91 -16.27 8.22
C MET A 44 -21.03 -14.84 8.77
N LEU A 45 -19.98 -14.03 8.57
CA LEU A 45 -19.98 -12.62 9.01
C LEU A 45 -21.05 -11.79 8.27
N THR A 46 -21.25 -12.02 6.97
CA THR A 46 -22.31 -11.34 6.22
C THR A 46 -23.72 -11.70 6.71
N LYS A 47 -23.90 -12.90 7.28
CA LYS A 47 -25.16 -13.32 7.92
C LYS A 47 -25.35 -12.76 9.34
N GLY A 48 -24.45 -11.90 9.81
CA GLY A 48 -24.56 -11.27 11.14
C GLY A 48 -24.00 -12.10 12.30
N LEU A 49 -23.31 -13.21 12.04
CA LEU A 49 -22.70 -14.01 13.11
C LEU A 49 -21.53 -13.25 13.77
N SER A 50 -21.39 -13.42 15.09
CA SER A 50 -20.38 -12.71 15.87
C SER A 50 -18.95 -13.14 15.50
N LYS A 51 -17.99 -12.24 15.70
CA LYS A 51 -16.56 -12.52 15.43
C LYS A 51 -16.11 -13.79 16.15
N ASP A 52 -16.43 -13.89 17.44
CA ASP A 52 -15.89 -14.92 18.32
C ASP A 52 -16.49 -16.29 17.98
N TYR A 53 -17.77 -16.32 17.61
CA TYR A 53 -18.40 -17.53 17.11
C TYR A 53 -17.77 -18.00 15.79
N VAL A 54 -17.57 -17.09 14.83
CA VAL A 54 -16.91 -17.43 13.56
C VAL A 54 -15.49 -17.91 13.81
N GLU A 55 -14.72 -17.25 14.67
CA GLU A 55 -13.37 -17.67 15.04
C GLU A 55 -13.38 -19.08 15.62
N LYS A 56 -14.26 -19.39 16.58
CA LYS A 56 -14.44 -20.73 17.16
C LYS A 56 -14.72 -21.79 16.09
N VAL A 57 -15.62 -21.53 15.15
CA VAL A 57 -15.92 -22.46 14.05
C VAL A 57 -14.72 -22.68 13.13
N ILE A 58 -13.94 -21.63 12.82
CA ILE A 58 -12.74 -21.79 11.99
C ILE A 58 -11.63 -22.56 12.72
N THR A 59 -11.59 -22.52 14.07
CA THR A 59 -10.59 -23.26 14.85
C THR A 59 -10.75 -24.78 14.81
N GLU A 60 -11.88 -25.28 14.30
CA GLU A 60 -12.07 -26.71 14.03
C GLU A 60 -11.23 -27.19 12.83
N ASP A 61 -10.92 -26.27 11.90
CA ASP A 61 -10.21 -26.55 10.65
C ASP A 61 -8.75 -26.08 10.65
N LEU A 62 -8.45 -25.03 11.41
CA LEU A 62 -7.15 -24.34 11.39
C LEU A 62 -6.74 -23.98 12.81
N ASN A 63 -5.44 -23.86 13.09
CA ASN A 63 -5.00 -23.35 14.39
C ASN A 63 -5.50 -21.92 14.67
N GLN A 64 -5.47 -21.53 15.95
CA GLN A 64 -5.95 -20.22 16.42
C GLN A 64 -5.35 -19.02 15.68
N GLY A 65 -4.05 -19.06 15.36
CA GLY A 65 -3.38 -17.94 14.68
C GLY A 65 -3.89 -17.74 13.25
N TYR A 66 -4.15 -18.84 12.54
CA TYR A 66 -4.76 -18.79 11.22
C TYR A 66 -6.23 -18.39 11.31
N ALA A 67 -6.99 -18.92 12.28
CA ALA A 67 -8.39 -18.57 12.48
C ALA A 67 -8.59 -17.04 12.68
N LYS A 68 -7.77 -16.41 13.54
CA LYS A 68 -7.75 -14.94 13.71
C LYS A 68 -7.51 -14.22 12.38
N SER A 69 -6.52 -14.67 11.63
CA SER A 69 -6.15 -14.07 10.34
C SER A 69 -7.21 -14.25 9.26
N VAL A 70 -7.92 -15.40 9.27
CA VAL A 70 -9.07 -15.69 8.41
C VAL A 70 -10.21 -14.72 8.71
N VAL A 71 -10.57 -14.55 9.97
CA VAL A 71 -11.67 -13.66 10.38
C VAL A 71 -11.37 -12.20 10.07
N ASP A 72 -10.14 -11.74 10.37
CA ASP A 72 -9.72 -10.37 10.03
C ASP A 72 -9.75 -10.13 8.50
N THR A 73 -9.27 -11.10 7.71
CA THR A 73 -9.35 -11.05 6.24
C THR A 73 -10.80 -11.01 5.75
N ALA A 74 -11.66 -11.87 6.29
CA ALA A 74 -13.08 -11.93 5.93
C ALA A 74 -13.82 -10.62 6.26
N LYS A 75 -13.54 -10.02 7.43
CA LYS A 75 -14.08 -8.70 7.80
C LYS A 75 -13.68 -7.60 6.82
N LEU A 76 -12.42 -7.57 6.38
CA LEU A 76 -11.96 -6.61 5.38
C LEU A 76 -12.68 -6.82 4.04
N MET A 77 -12.92 -8.07 3.64
CA MET A 77 -13.67 -8.38 2.42
C MET A 77 -15.13 -7.93 2.50
N VAL A 78 -15.82 -8.17 3.62
CA VAL A 78 -17.21 -7.73 3.85
C VAL A 78 -17.31 -6.21 3.80
N LYS A 79 -16.51 -5.51 4.61
CA LYS A 79 -16.46 -4.03 4.63
C LYS A 79 -16.14 -3.46 3.25
N GLY A 80 -15.20 -4.09 2.53
CA GLY A 80 -14.83 -3.67 1.18
C GLY A 80 -15.98 -3.79 0.19
N ALA A 81 -16.73 -4.91 0.23
CA ALA A 81 -17.89 -5.11 -0.65
C ALA A 81 -19.02 -4.12 -0.32
N GLU A 82 -19.35 -3.93 0.96
CA GLU A 82 -20.37 -2.97 1.41
C GLU A 82 -20.01 -1.53 1.01
N TYR A 83 -18.75 -1.12 1.22
CA TYR A 83 -18.26 0.19 0.81
C TYR A 83 -18.42 0.45 -0.70
N HIS A 84 -18.37 -0.62 -1.51
CA HIS A 84 -18.56 -0.57 -2.95
C HIS A 84 -20.00 -0.87 -3.41
N GLY A 85 -20.96 -1.01 -2.48
CA GLY A 85 -22.35 -1.34 -2.80
C GLY A 85 -22.52 -2.70 -3.47
N SER A 86 -21.60 -3.63 -3.21
CA SER A 86 -21.61 -5.00 -3.73
C SER A 86 -22.11 -5.97 -2.66
N ASN A 87 -22.78 -7.05 -3.07
CA ASN A 87 -23.25 -8.07 -2.13
C ASN A 87 -22.08 -8.95 -1.63
N PRO A 88 -21.72 -8.92 -0.33
CA PRO A 88 -20.60 -9.71 0.18
C PRO A 88 -20.79 -11.23 0.07
N LEU A 89 -22.03 -11.73 0.00
CA LEU A 89 -22.32 -13.17 -0.21
C LEU A 89 -21.86 -13.68 -1.58
N LYS A 90 -21.68 -12.77 -2.56
CA LYS A 90 -21.22 -13.10 -3.91
C LYS A 90 -19.69 -13.05 -4.05
N ILE A 91 -18.95 -12.77 -2.97
CA ILE A 91 -17.49 -12.73 -3.00
C ILE A 91 -16.93 -14.12 -3.35
N LYS A 92 -16.04 -14.16 -4.36
CA LYS A 92 -15.31 -15.36 -4.76
C LYS A 92 -13.81 -15.14 -4.54
N VAL A 93 -13.21 -15.97 -3.69
CA VAL A 93 -11.76 -15.96 -3.46
C VAL A 93 -11.13 -17.02 -4.36
N LYS A 94 -10.53 -16.59 -5.49
CA LYS A 94 -9.99 -17.52 -6.49
C LYS A 94 -8.56 -17.99 -6.14
N LYS A 95 -7.67 -17.06 -5.82
CA LYS A 95 -6.24 -17.31 -5.61
C LYS A 95 -5.98 -18.00 -4.28
N LEU A 96 -4.99 -18.90 -4.27
CA LEU A 96 -4.44 -19.48 -3.04
C LEU A 96 -3.58 -18.44 -2.32
N PHE A 97 -3.68 -18.41 -1.01
CA PHE A 97 -2.82 -17.62 -0.13
C PHE A 97 -2.95 -18.08 1.32
N ILE A 98 -1.97 -17.70 2.12
CA ILE A 98 -1.99 -17.86 3.58
C ILE A 98 -1.71 -16.48 4.17
N ALA A 99 -2.39 -16.11 5.25
CA ALA A 99 -2.07 -14.90 6.00
C ALA A 99 -1.93 -15.26 7.48
N SER A 100 -0.93 -14.65 8.12
CA SER A 100 -0.67 -14.78 9.55
C SER A 100 -0.39 -13.42 10.17
N LYS A 101 -1.21 -13.05 11.14
CA LYS A 101 -1.02 -11.84 11.94
C LYS A 101 0.21 -11.98 12.86
N GLY A 102 1.00 -10.92 12.95
CA GLY A 102 2.13 -10.83 13.85
C GLY A 102 1.70 -10.84 15.31
N ASN A 103 2.57 -11.40 16.16
CA ASN A 103 2.48 -11.33 17.61
C ASN A 103 3.90 -11.47 18.17
N SER A 104 4.35 -10.45 18.90
CA SER A 104 5.70 -10.36 19.44
C SER A 104 6.03 -11.54 20.36
N ILE A 105 5.08 -12.00 21.18
CA ILE A 105 5.23 -13.15 22.10
C ILE A 105 5.67 -14.43 21.36
N TYR A 106 5.30 -14.58 20.09
CA TYR A 106 5.60 -15.78 19.30
C TYR A 106 6.79 -15.59 18.36
N LYS A 107 7.81 -14.83 18.80
CA LYS A 107 8.98 -14.48 17.99
C LYS A 107 8.57 -13.70 16.73
N GLY A 108 7.73 -12.70 16.95
CA GLY A 108 7.16 -11.82 15.93
C GLY A 108 5.98 -12.37 15.11
N ASN A 109 5.95 -13.67 14.80
CA ASN A 109 4.82 -14.29 14.10
C ASN A 109 4.68 -15.79 14.45
N ARG A 110 3.46 -16.18 14.87
CA ARG A 110 3.19 -17.55 15.35
C ARG A 110 3.27 -18.61 14.26
N ASN A 111 2.79 -18.30 13.05
CA ASN A 111 2.57 -19.32 12.02
C ASN A 111 3.52 -19.21 10.83
N ILE A 112 4.14 -18.06 10.59
CA ILE A 112 5.11 -17.87 9.51
C ILE A 112 6.33 -17.19 10.14
N ARG A 113 7.32 -17.99 10.53
CA ARG A 113 8.48 -17.54 11.30
C ARG A 113 9.72 -17.47 10.42
N LEU A 114 10.34 -16.30 10.35
CA LEU A 114 11.68 -16.13 9.79
C LEU A 114 12.71 -16.65 10.79
N LEU A 115 13.62 -17.53 10.35
CA LEU A 115 14.75 -18.00 11.15
C LEU A 115 16.04 -17.27 10.79
N SER A 116 16.19 -16.97 9.50
CA SER A 116 17.28 -16.21 8.90
C SER A 116 16.73 -15.50 7.66
N SER A 117 17.54 -14.65 7.01
CA SER A 117 17.16 -14.01 5.74
C SER A 117 16.89 -15.00 4.61
N ASN A 118 17.37 -16.24 4.73
CA ASN A 118 17.21 -17.30 3.74
C ASN A 118 16.30 -18.48 4.16
N LYS A 119 15.80 -18.53 5.40
CA LYS A 119 15.01 -19.66 5.91
C LYS A 119 13.79 -19.19 6.69
N LEU A 120 12.64 -19.79 6.38
CA LEU A 120 11.40 -19.59 7.14
C LEU A 120 10.72 -20.93 7.46
N LEU A 121 9.90 -20.92 8.51
CA LEU A 121 9.03 -22.02 8.89
C LEU A 121 7.57 -21.61 8.78
N VAL A 122 6.76 -22.47 8.17
CA VAL A 122 5.31 -22.30 8.10
C VAL A 122 4.64 -23.37 8.94
N SER A 123 3.82 -22.96 9.91
CA SER A 123 3.13 -23.89 10.79
C SER A 123 2.12 -24.71 10.00
N TYR A 124 2.27 -26.03 10.04
CA TYR A 124 1.35 -26.99 9.45
C TYR A 124 0.60 -27.74 10.56
N ASN A 125 -0.10 -26.96 11.38
CA ASN A 125 -0.93 -27.50 12.46
C ASN A 125 -2.39 -27.08 12.27
N PHE A 126 -3.27 -28.08 12.22
CA PHE A 126 -4.72 -27.95 12.12
C PHE A 126 -5.47 -28.26 13.41
N SER A 127 -4.78 -28.76 14.44
CA SER A 127 -5.37 -29.19 15.71
C SER A 127 -5.61 -28.02 16.66
N LYS A 128 -6.68 -28.16 17.44
CA LYS A 128 -7.08 -27.27 18.53
C LYS A 128 -6.22 -27.45 19.79
N LYS A 129 -5.51 -28.57 19.93
CA LYS A 129 -4.71 -28.89 21.14
C LYS A 129 -3.46 -28.00 21.20
N PRO A 130 -3.33 -27.11 22.21
CA PRO A 130 -2.07 -26.41 22.46
C PRO A 130 -1.07 -27.43 22.99
N GLY A 131 0.04 -27.67 22.27
CA GLY A 131 1.11 -28.53 22.78
C GLY A 131 1.97 -29.21 21.73
N LEU A 132 1.40 -29.65 20.59
CA LEU A 132 2.21 -30.22 19.49
C LEU A 132 2.38 -29.19 18.36
N HIS A 133 3.27 -28.22 18.58
CA HIS A 133 3.74 -27.30 17.55
C HIS A 133 4.98 -27.85 16.83
N ASN A 134 5.06 -29.16 16.60
CA ASN A 134 6.26 -29.78 16.03
C ASN A 134 6.17 -29.95 14.51
N ASN A 135 5.00 -29.69 13.91
CA ASN A 135 4.82 -29.86 12.48
C ASN A 135 4.97 -28.54 11.72
N TRP A 136 6.16 -28.37 11.14
CA TRP A 136 6.53 -27.21 10.32
C TRP A 136 6.77 -27.66 8.88
N ILE A 137 6.47 -26.75 7.96
CA ILE A 137 6.97 -26.79 6.59
C ILE A 137 8.20 -25.90 6.57
N GLU A 138 9.32 -26.43 6.13
CA GLU A 138 10.54 -25.65 5.97
C GLU A 138 10.57 -25.03 4.57
N CYS A 139 10.93 -23.74 4.50
CA CYS A 139 11.04 -23.06 3.22
C CYS A 139 12.31 -22.22 3.14
N GLU A 140 12.86 -22.16 1.94
CA GLU A 140 13.91 -21.19 1.61
C GLU A 140 13.25 -19.86 1.23
N ALA A 141 13.74 -18.75 1.80
CA ALA A 141 13.35 -17.40 1.44
C ALA A 141 14.46 -16.74 0.62
N ARG A 142 14.11 -15.94 -0.38
CA ARG A 142 15.05 -15.06 -1.09
C ARG A 142 14.48 -13.66 -1.17
N PHE A 143 15.18 -12.70 -0.59
CA PHE A 143 14.87 -11.28 -0.71
C PHE A 143 15.88 -10.61 -1.64
N GLY A 144 15.52 -9.44 -2.17
CA GLY A 144 16.51 -8.58 -2.83
C GLY A 144 17.61 -8.22 -1.85
N GLU A 145 18.85 -8.12 -2.34
CA GLU A 145 20.03 -7.86 -1.52
C GLU A 145 19.87 -6.59 -0.67
N GLU A 146 19.25 -5.55 -1.23
CA GLU A 146 18.97 -4.29 -0.56
C GLU A 146 18.04 -4.43 0.66
N TYR A 147 17.26 -5.51 0.74
CA TYR A 147 16.36 -5.79 1.85
C TYR A 147 16.97 -6.65 2.94
N ILE A 148 18.12 -7.30 2.71
CA ILE A 148 18.74 -8.23 3.65
C ILE A 148 19.05 -7.57 5.02
N PRO A 149 19.63 -6.35 5.08
CA PRO A 149 19.87 -5.68 6.36
C PRO A 149 18.58 -5.45 7.16
N LEU A 150 17.51 -4.99 6.50
CA LEU A 150 16.21 -4.79 7.12
C LEU A 150 15.63 -6.12 7.62
N VAL A 151 15.68 -7.17 6.80
CA VAL A 151 15.16 -8.50 7.16
C VAL A 151 15.89 -9.05 8.38
N ASN A 152 17.21 -8.90 8.44
CA ASN A 152 18.01 -9.32 9.60
C ASN A 152 17.63 -8.55 10.88
N GLU A 153 17.43 -7.23 10.81
CA GLU A 153 16.97 -6.46 11.98
C GLU A 153 15.55 -6.88 12.41
N VAL A 154 14.64 -7.14 11.46
CA VAL A 154 13.30 -7.67 11.77
C VAL A 154 13.39 -9.01 12.49
N ILE A 155 14.27 -9.91 12.05
CA ILE A 155 14.48 -11.22 12.68
C ILE A 155 15.02 -11.04 14.09
N GLY A 156 16.07 -10.23 14.28
CA GLY A 156 16.67 -9.99 15.59
C GLY A 156 15.65 -9.45 16.59
N LYS A 157 14.93 -8.38 16.22
CA LYS A 157 13.88 -7.80 17.06
C LYS A 157 12.72 -8.74 17.32
N ALA A 158 12.35 -9.57 16.34
CA ALA A 158 11.31 -10.57 16.51
C ALA A 158 11.74 -11.66 17.49
N MET A 159 12.98 -12.16 17.42
CA MET A 159 13.50 -13.18 18.33
C MET A 159 13.59 -12.68 19.77
N ASN A 160 13.84 -11.39 19.96
CA ASN A 160 13.80 -10.71 21.26
C ASN A 160 12.38 -10.34 21.74
N ASN A 161 11.33 -10.72 20.99
CA ASN A 161 9.94 -10.33 21.25
C ASN A 161 9.69 -8.81 21.30
N GLU A 162 10.56 -8.00 20.65
CA GLU A 162 10.42 -6.54 20.55
C GLU A 162 9.52 -6.12 19.38
N LEU A 163 9.44 -6.96 18.34
CA LEU A 163 8.77 -6.65 17.08
C LEU A 163 7.80 -7.75 16.68
N SER A 164 6.66 -7.34 16.13
CA SER A 164 5.77 -8.23 15.40
C SER A 164 5.67 -7.82 13.93
N TYR A 165 5.50 -8.82 13.06
CA TYR A 165 5.33 -8.59 11.63
C TYR A 165 4.20 -9.46 11.10
N ASN A 166 3.37 -8.90 10.21
CA ASN A 166 2.40 -9.71 9.49
C ASN A 166 3.09 -10.38 8.31
N ALA A 167 2.72 -11.63 8.06
CA ALA A 167 3.27 -12.40 6.96
C ALA A 167 2.14 -12.95 6.10
N ARG A 168 2.34 -12.91 4.78
CA ARG A 168 1.39 -13.45 3.81
C ARG A 168 2.13 -14.20 2.73
N ILE A 169 1.71 -15.44 2.47
CA ILE A 169 2.23 -16.26 1.36
C ILE A 169 1.23 -16.19 0.22
N VAL A 170 1.69 -15.87 -0.99
CA VAL A 170 0.86 -15.70 -2.18
C VAL A 170 1.39 -16.54 -3.33
N PHE A 171 0.49 -17.23 -4.03
CA PHE A 171 0.81 -18.02 -5.20
C PHE A 171 0.45 -17.23 -6.47
N ARG A 172 1.41 -17.06 -7.37
CA ARG A 172 1.23 -16.28 -8.61
C ARG A 172 2.07 -16.87 -9.73
N ASN A 173 1.42 -17.29 -10.82
CA ASN A 173 2.06 -17.75 -12.05
C ASN A 173 3.11 -18.88 -11.81
N GLY A 174 2.78 -19.86 -10.97
CA GLY A 174 3.70 -20.95 -10.61
C GLY A 174 4.73 -20.60 -9.52
N GLU A 175 4.87 -19.33 -9.16
CA GLU A 175 5.82 -18.88 -8.14
C GLU A 175 5.13 -18.59 -6.79
N ILE A 176 5.89 -18.70 -5.70
CA ILE A 176 5.45 -18.44 -4.33
C ILE A 176 6.17 -17.22 -3.79
N TYR A 177 5.41 -16.28 -3.23
CA TYR A 177 5.91 -15.02 -2.70
C TYR A 177 5.58 -14.87 -1.22
N LEU A 178 6.57 -14.44 -0.43
CA LEU A 178 6.41 -14.01 0.95
C LEU A 178 6.26 -12.49 0.98
N HIS A 179 5.16 -12.00 1.52
CA HIS A 179 4.96 -10.58 1.79
C HIS A 179 5.05 -10.35 3.30
N LEU A 180 5.98 -9.50 3.73
CA LEU A 180 6.16 -9.12 5.13
C LEU A 180 5.69 -7.68 5.31
N SER A 181 4.72 -7.44 6.21
CA SER A 181 4.34 -6.10 6.62
C SER A 181 5.14 -5.69 7.86
N ILE A 182 6.02 -4.73 7.68
CA ILE A 182 7.01 -4.24 8.67
C ILE A 182 6.65 -2.79 9.04
N PRO A 183 6.86 -2.35 10.30
CA PRO A 183 6.64 -0.96 10.68
C PRO A 183 7.34 0.03 9.76
N VAL A 184 6.66 1.13 9.44
CA VAL A 184 7.16 2.10 8.46
C VAL A 184 8.46 2.76 8.93
N GLU A 185 8.61 2.96 10.24
CA GLU A 185 9.75 3.62 10.87
C GLU A 185 11.02 2.79 10.66
N LEU A 186 10.90 1.47 10.88
CA LEU A 186 11.98 0.52 10.64
C LEU A 186 12.33 0.45 9.16
N TYR A 187 11.33 0.48 8.27
CA TYR A 187 11.58 0.53 6.83
C TYR A 187 12.30 1.82 6.40
N ILE A 188 11.88 2.99 6.91
CA ILE A 188 12.52 4.27 6.60
C ILE A 188 13.96 4.31 7.11
N LYS A 189 14.24 3.78 8.31
CA LYS A 189 15.59 3.69 8.88
C LYS A 189 16.59 3.05 7.89
N HIS A 190 16.21 1.94 7.25
CA HIS A 190 17.06 1.20 6.31
C HIS A 190 17.11 1.80 4.90
N PHE A 191 16.05 2.49 4.48
CA PHE A 191 15.91 2.98 3.10
C PHE A 191 15.90 4.50 2.99
N ARG A 192 16.39 5.19 4.02
CA ARG A 192 16.55 6.64 4.01
C ARG A 192 17.42 7.05 2.82
N LYS A 193 17.06 8.16 2.17
CA LYS A 193 17.74 8.68 0.98
C LYS A 193 18.65 9.85 1.26
N VAL A 194 18.60 10.38 2.47
CA VAL A 194 19.27 11.62 2.88
C VAL A 194 19.73 11.48 4.32
N ASP A 195 20.90 12.02 4.66
CA ASP A 195 21.41 11.94 6.04
C ASP A 195 20.93 13.10 6.91
N LYS A 196 20.53 14.21 6.28
CA LYS A 196 20.10 15.43 6.94
C LYS A 196 18.60 15.62 6.77
N GLU A 197 18.00 16.23 7.79
CA GLU A 197 16.64 16.73 7.68
C GLU A 197 16.57 17.82 6.60
N PRO A 198 15.45 17.93 5.86
CA PRO A 198 15.27 19.03 4.93
C PRO A 198 15.40 20.38 5.63
N SER A 199 16.32 21.24 5.16
CA SER A 199 16.68 22.51 5.82
C SER A 199 15.90 23.72 5.33
N GLY A 200 14.94 23.52 4.42
CA GLY A 200 14.13 24.59 3.83
C GLY A 200 12.75 24.71 4.45
N ASP A 201 11.90 25.50 3.81
CA ASP A 201 10.53 25.77 4.24
C ASP A 201 9.52 25.80 3.10
N ARG A 202 9.94 25.37 1.91
CA ARG A 202 9.10 25.34 0.72
C ARG A 202 8.22 24.09 0.72
N ILE A 203 7.12 24.21 0.01
CA ILE A 203 6.11 23.17 -0.11
C ILE A 203 6.10 22.67 -1.55
N ALA A 204 6.30 21.37 -1.75
CA ALA A 204 6.10 20.72 -3.04
C ALA A 204 4.72 20.06 -3.10
N ALA A 205 3.88 20.49 -4.03
CA ALA A 205 2.57 19.91 -4.29
C ALA A 205 2.59 19.08 -5.57
N PHE A 206 1.98 17.90 -5.53
CA PHE A 206 2.00 16.93 -6.62
C PHE A 206 0.60 16.61 -7.16
N ASP A 207 0.43 16.67 -8.48
CA ASP A 207 -0.71 16.06 -9.18
C ASP A 207 -0.28 14.74 -9.84
N LEU A 208 -0.86 13.63 -9.36
CA LEU A 208 -0.52 12.27 -9.78
C LEU A 208 -1.47 11.78 -10.87
N ASN A 209 -0.97 11.59 -12.09
CA ASN A 209 -1.74 11.14 -13.25
C ASN A 209 -1.20 9.85 -13.87
N SER A 210 -1.97 9.28 -14.82
CA SER A 210 -1.66 7.96 -15.40
C SER A 210 -0.43 7.95 -16.31
N ASP A 211 -0.12 9.11 -16.90
CA ASP A 211 0.83 9.41 -17.96
C ASP A 211 1.87 10.48 -17.57
N ARG A 212 1.69 11.13 -16.42
CA ARG A 212 2.57 12.21 -15.96
C ARG A 212 2.47 12.41 -14.46
N ILE A 213 3.49 13.05 -13.90
CA ILE A 213 3.44 13.63 -12.55
C ILE A 213 3.84 15.10 -12.67
N ASN A 214 2.97 15.99 -12.21
CA ASN A 214 3.25 17.42 -12.14
C ASN A 214 3.63 17.76 -10.69
N MET A 215 4.68 18.55 -10.51
CA MET A 215 5.14 19.08 -9.24
C MET A 215 5.24 20.60 -9.32
N VAL A 216 4.75 21.27 -8.30
CA VAL A 216 4.91 22.72 -8.11
C VAL A 216 5.55 22.95 -6.75
N ILE A 217 6.60 23.76 -6.70
CA ILE A 217 7.24 24.21 -5.46
C ILE A 217 6.79 25.64 -5.21
N ILE A 218 6.19 25.86 -4.04
CA ILE A 218 5.78 27.18 -3.56
C ILE A 218 6.54 27.55 -2.29
N ASP A 219 6.75 28.84 -2.08
CA ASP A 219 7.23 29.35 -0.79
C ASP A 219 6.08 29.56 0.23
N ARG A 220 6.41 30.12 1.40
CA ARG A 220 5.46 30.43 2.47
C ARG A 220 4.45 31.53 2.12
N GLN A 221 4.70 32.32 1.09
CA GLN A 221 3.78 33.34 0.59
C GLN A 221 2.83 32.77 -0.48
N GLY A 222 3.03 31.53 -0.90
CA GLY A 222 2.24 30.90 -1.95
C GLY A 222 2.68 31.30 -3.36
N ILE A 223 3.88 31.86 -3.49
CA ILE A 223 4.48 32.21 -4.78
C ILE A 223 5.11 30.95 -5.37
N ILE A 224 4.82 30.70 -6.65
CA ILE A 224 5.44 29.60 -7.39
C ILE A 224 6.92 29.93 -7.56
N ARG A 225 7.77 29.10 -6.98
CA ARG A 225 9.21 29.16 -7.20
C ARG A 225 9.59 28.33 -8.42
N GLU A 226 9.04 27.13 -8.53
CA GLU A 226 9.40 26.21 -9.60
C GLU A 226 8.24 25.30 -10.02
N THR A 227 8.27 24.86 -11.27
CA THR A 227 7.36 23.83 -11.80
C THR A 227 8.17 22.76 -12.52
N ARG A 228 7.81 21.49 -12.33
CA ARG A 228 8.44 20.34 -13.00
C ARG A 228 7.37 19.33 -13.39
N THR A 229 7.52 18.75 -14.58
CA THR A 229 6.63 17.69 -15.06
C THR A 229 7.44 16.54 -15.60
N GLU A 230 7.24 15.35 -15.02
CA GLU A 230 7.75 14.10 -15.57
C GLU A 230 6.66 13.47 -16.45
N ARG A 231 6.94 13.29 -17.74
CA ARG A 231 6.01 12.70 -18.72
C ARG A 231 6.46 11.29 -19.08
N PHE A 232 5.50 10.38 -19.10
CA PHE A 232 5.67 8.97 -19.47
C PHE A 232 4.41 8.48 -20.19
N GLY A 233 3.96 9.23 -21.20
CA GLY A 233 2.69 8.98 -21.89
C GLY A 233 2.60 7.62 -22.58
N GLU A 234 3.74 7.07 -22.98
CA GLU A 234 3.90 5.78 -23.63
C GLU A 234 3.37 4.61 -22.79
N VAL A 235 3.34 4.73 -21.46
CA VAL A 235 2.84 3.69 -20.55
C VAL A 235 1.35 3.38 -20.72
N ASN A 236 0.62 4.27 -21.40
CA ASN A 236 -0.80 4.13 -21.66
C ASN A 236 -1.11 3.55 -23.05
N SER A 237 -0.07 3.27 -23.84
CA SER A 237 -0.21 2.65 -25.16
C SER A 237 -0.83 1.26 -25.01
N PRO A 238 -1.62 0.80 -26.01
CA PRO A 238 -2.09 -0.59 -26.04
C PRO A 238 -0.94 -1.57 -25.83
N ASN A 239 -1.17 -2.63 -25.06
CA ASN A 239 -0.21 -3.70 -24.78
C ASN A 239 1.09 -3.31 -24.04
N TYR A 240 1.21 -2.06 -23.56
CA TYR A 240 2.35 -1.67 -22.75
C TYR A 240 2.42 -2.51 -21.46
N PRO A 241 3.56 -3.17 -21.14
CA PRO A 241 3.65 -4.05 -19.98
C PRO A 241 3.40 -3.30 -18.67
N GLY A 242 2.41 -3.77 -17.88
CA GLY A 242 2.00 -3.09 -16.64
C GLY A 242 3.11 -2.96 -15.59
N ASN A 243 4.03 -3.93 -15.52
CA ASN A 243 5.21 -3.88 -14.66
C ASN A 243 6.17 -2.75 -15.09
N LYS A 244 6.49 -2.63 -16.38
CA LYS A 244 7.31 -1.54 -16.92
C LYS A 244 6.66 -0.18 -16.67
N ALA A 245 5.33 -0.09 -16.87
CA ALA A 245 4.57 1.13 -16.63
C ALA A 245 4.62 1.56 -15.16
N TRP A 246 4.62 0.59 -14.25
CA TRP A 246 4.74 0.83 -12.82
C TRP A 246 6.14 1.32 -12.44
N THR A 247 7.19 0.67 -12.96
CA THR A 247 8.58 1.06 -12.75
C THR A 247 8.85 2.50 -13.21
N LEU A 248 8.42 2.88 -14.41
CA LEU A 248 8.61 4.23 -14.94
C LEU A 248 7.94 5.31 -14.07
N ARG A 249 6.73 5.05 -13.58
CA ARG A 249 6.02 5.96 -12.67
C ARG A 249 6.77 6.17 -11.36
N LEU A 250 7.29 5.10 -10.76
CA LEU A 250 8.05 5.17 -9.52
C LEU A 250 9.40 5.87 -9.72
N GLN A 251 10.06 5.65 -10.85
CA GLN A 251 11.30 6.37 -11.19
C GLN A 251 11.06 7.86 -11.39
N ALA A 252 10.02 8.25 -12.14
CA ALA A 252 9.61 9.64 -12.31
C ALA A 252 9.33 10.32 -10.96
N LEU A 253 8.58 9.65 -10.09
CA LEU A 253 8.30 10.13 -8.73
C LEU A 253 9.58 10.28 -7.89
N GLY A 254 10.50 9.32 -7.98
CA GLY A 254 11.79 9.37 -7.30
C GLY A 254 12.64 10.56 -7.76
N ARG A 255 12.70 10.83 -9.07
CA ARG A 255 13.39 12.02 -9.62
C ARG A 255 12.82 13.33 -9.08
N LEU A 256 11.49 13.46 -9.07
CA LEU A 256 10.83 14.67 -8.56
C LEU A 256 11.04 14.86 -7.06
N LEU A 257 11.01 13.80 -6.25
CA LEU A 257 11.28 13.89 -4.82
C LEU A 257 12.74 14.25 -4.53
N ASN A 258 13.68 13.68 -5.28
CA ASN A 258 15.09 14.06 -5.22
C ASN A 258 15.28 15.54 -5.57
N TYR A 259 14.63 15.97 -6.65
CA TYR A 259 14.63 17.36 -7.07
C TYR A 259 14.09 18.26 -5.97
N ALA A 260 12.92 17.95 -5.40
CA ALA A 260 12.33 18.72 -4.30
C ALA A 260 13.29 18.88 -3.12
N TYR A 261 13.98 17.80 -2.72
CA TYR A 261 14.93 17.82 -1.60
C TYR A 261 16.05 18.84 -1.82
N HIS A 262 16.60 18.90 -3.02
CA HIS A 262 17.67 19.86 -3.38
C HIS A 262 17.18 21.29 -3.62
N HIS A 263 15.86 21.54 -3.62
CA HIS A 263 15.27 22.87 -3.83
C HIS A 263 14.56 23.39 -2.59
N LEU A 264 15.09 23.07 -1.40
CA LEU A 264 14.68 23.61 -0.09
C LEU A 264 13.23 23.29 0.28
N VAL A 265 12.72 22.14 -0.16
CA VAL A 265 11.40 21.65 0.23
C VAL A 265 11.51 20.91 1.56
N ASP A 266 10.65 21.21 2.53
CA ASP A 266 10.50 20.41 3.76
C ASP A 266 9.17 19.63 3.80
N THR A 267 8.19 20.12 3.04
CA THR A 267 6.81 19.65 3.09
C THR A 267 6.34 19.21 1.72
N VAL A 268 5.75 18.02 1.66
CA VAL A 268 5.16 17.45 0.44
C VAL A 268 3.66 17.26 0.61
N VAL A 269 2.91 17.68 -0.42
CA VAL A 269 1.46 17.64 -0.45
C VAL A 269 0.96 16.78 -1.61
N TYR A 270 0.04 15.87 -1.32
CA TYR A 270 -0.67 15.05 -2.31
C TYR A 270 -2.19 15.15 -2.18
N GLU A 271 -2.93 14.77 -3.22
CA GLU A 271 -4.39 14.60 -3.15
C GLU A 271 -4.81 13.47 -2.17
N ASP A 272 -5.85 13.70 -1.36
CA ASP A 272 -6.45 12.67 -0.49
C ASP A 272 -7.39 11.74 -1.27
N LEU A 273 -6.80 10.81 -2.01
CA LEU A 273 -7.54 9.84 -2.84
C LEU A 273 -8.20 8.72 -2.04
N PHE A 274 -7.90 8.59 -0.74
CA PHE A 274 -8.48 7.56 0.12
C PHE A 274 -9.91 7.88 0.52
N LYS A 275 -10.27 9.17 0.60
CA LYS A 275 -11.64 9.63 0.92
C LYS A 275 -12.59 9.62 -0.28
N ILE A 276 -12.05 9.65 -1.51
CA ILE A 276 -12.88 9.64 -2.72
C ILE A 276 -13.56 8.27 -2.82
N LYS A 277 -14.87 8.19 -2.51
CA LYS A 277 -15.66 6.99 -2.84
C LYS A 277 -15.52 6.75 -4.34
N ARG A 278 -15.20 5.51 -4.75
CA ARG A 278 -15.41 5.08 -6.14
C ARG A 278 -16.92 5.10 -6.38
N ARG A 279 -17.49 6.29 -6.61
CA ARG A 279 -18.79 6.40 -7.29
C ARG A 279 -18.62 5.65 -8.61
N ARG A 280 -19.69 5.02 -9.10
CA ARG A 280 -19.73 4.53 -10.49
C ARG A 280 -19.26 5.69 -11.36
N ILE A 281 -18.01 5.65 -11.82
CA ILE A 281 -17.46 6.68 -12.69
C ILE A 281 -18.42 6.68 -13.88
N LYS A 282 -19.14 7.78 -14.09
CA LYS A 282 -19.96 7.94 -15.29
C LYS A 282 -19.01 7.70 -16.45
N LYS A 283 -19.18 6.57 -17.14
CA LYS A 283 -18.36 6.24 -18.30
C LYS A 283 -18.50 7.40 -19.27
N THR A 284 -17.40 8.05 -19.58
CA THR A 284 -17.39 9.07 -20.64
C THR A 284 -17.61 8.39 -21.99
N ARG A 285 -17.94 9.14 -23.05
CA ARG A 285 -18.01 8.57 -24.41
C ARG A 285 -16.65 8.04 -24.89
N ASN A 286 -15.55 8.46 -24.27
CA ASN A 286 -14.18 8.06 -24.63
C ASN A 286 -13.79 6.70 -24.01
N ARG A 287 -13.82 5.63 -24.83
CA ARG A 287 -13.39 4.28 -24.43
C ARG A 287 -11.95 4.25 -23.91
N ASN A 288 -11.04 5.00 -24.52
CA ASN A 288 -9.63 5.07 -24.10
C ASN A 288 -9.47 5.77 -22.75
N GLY A 289 -10.18 6.89 -22.53
CA GLY A 289 -10.20 7.58 -21.24
C GLY A 289 -10.74 6.70 -20.11
N ASN A 290 -11.84 5.98 -20.36
CA ASN A 290 -12.41 5.04 -19.39
C ASN A 290 -11.46 3.86 -19.09
N ARG A 291 -10.75 3.33 -20.09
CA ARG A 291 -9.75 2.27 -19.91
C ARG A 291 -8.61 2.74 -19.00
N LYS A 292 -8.07 3.94 -19.25
CA LYS A 292 -7.01 4.55 -18.43
C LYS A 292 -7.46 4.72 -16.98
N ALA A 293 -8.64 5.30 -16.76
CA ALA A 293 -9.19 5.55 -15.43
C ALA A 293 -9.48 4.24 -14.65
N ASN A 294 -9.91 3.18 -15.32
CA ASN A 294 -10.19 1.90 -14.68
C ASN A 294 -8.92 1.12 -14.32
N ASN A 295 -7.88 1.20 -15.16
CA ASN A 295 -6.68 0.38 -15.01
C ASN A 295 -5.59 1.06 -14.17
N PHE A 296 -5.61 2.39 -14.02
CA PHE A 296 -4.58 3.12 -13.29
C PHE A 296 -4.74 2.95 -11.76
N PRO A 297 -3.77 2.35 -11.05
CA PRO A 297 -3.86 2.14 -9.61
C PRO A 297 -3.47 3.42 -8.84
N LYS A 298 -4.20 4.52 -9.03
CA LYS A 298 -3.85 5.86 -8.48
C LYS A 298 -3.64 5.86 -6.96
N ARG A 299 -4.45 5.10 -6.19
CA ARG A 299 -4.27 4.96 -4.73
C ARG A 299 -3.00 4.20 -4.35
N MET A 300 -2.59 3.22 -5.16
CA MET A 300 -1.33 2.52 -4.96
C MET A 300 -0.16 3.46 -5.22
N LEU A 301 -0.23 4.27 -6.30
CA LEU A 301 0.78 5.29 -6.57
C LEU A 301 0.89 6.29 -5.42
N LEU A 302 -0.23 6.77 -4.88
CA LEU A 302 -0.24 7.64 -3.71
C LEU A 302 0.43 7.00 -2.48
N GLN A 303 0.16 5.73 -2.22
CA GLN A 303 0.79 5.03 -1.09
C GLN A 303 2.32 4.94 -1.25
N HIS A 304 2.79 4.64 -2.47
CA HIS A 304 4.21 4.67 -2.77
C HIS A 304 4.80 6.09 -2.69
N ALA A 305 4.06 7.11 -3.12
CA ALA A 305 4.48 8.50 -3.03
C ALA A 305 4.72 8.94 -1.58
N ILE A 306 3.79 8.61 -0.69
CA ILE A 306 3.94 8.86 0.75
C ILE A 306 5.18 8.14 1.28
N THR A 307 5.31 6.83 1.05
CA THR A 307 6.45 6.06 1.55
C THR A 307 7.79 6.55 0.99
N MET A 308 7.84 6.94 -0.29
CA MET A 308 9.05 7.48 -0.90
C MET A 308 9.40 8.86 -0.37
N ALA A 309 8.41 9.74 -0.17
CA ALA A 309 8.64 11.07 0.41
C ALA A 309 9.18 10.97 1.85
N LEU A 310 8.68 10.02 2.64
CA LEU A 310 9.19 9.77 4.00
C LEU A 310 10.66 9.29 4.02
N LYS A 311 11.16 8.66 2.95
CA LYS A 311 12.61 8.30 2.85
C LYS A 311 13.51 9.52 2.73
N TYR A 312 12.97 10.65 2.27
CA TYR A 312 13.64 11.94 2.20
C TYR A 312 13.38 12.79 3.46
N ASN A 313 12.78 12.21 4.50
CA ASN A 313 12.37 12.92 5.73
C ASN A 313 11.41 14.09 5.51
N PHE A 314 10.67 14.13 4.38
CA PHE A 314 9.65 15.16 4.17
C PHE A 314 8.48 15.02 5.14
N LYS A 315 7.92 16.15 5.56
CA LYS A 315 6.58 16.22 6.18
C LYS A 315 5.55 15.98 5.09
N VAL A 316 4.71 14.95 5.23
CA VAL A 316 3.74 14.58 4.19
C VAL A 316 2.31 14.89 4.62
N TYR A 317 1.56 15.59 3.77
CA TYR A 317 0.14 15.90 3.98
C TYR A 317 -0.73 15.48 2.79
N LEU A 318 -1.95 15.08 3.12
CA LEU A 318 -3.01 14.76 2.15
C LEU A 318 -4.07 15.86 2.19
N VAL A 319 -4.34 16.44 1.03
CA VAL A 319 -5.26 17.57 0.86
C VAL A 319 -6.49 17.14 0.07
N ASN A 320 -7.65 17.61 0.50
CA ASN A 320 -8.93 17.37 -0.18
C ASN A 320 -8.87 17.92 -1.62
N PRO A 321 -9.01 17.07 -2.66
CA PRO A 321 -8.92 17.52 -4.05
C PRO A 321 -10.22 18.16 -4.57
N SER A 322 -11.23 18.35 -3.73
CA SER A 322 -12.52 18.92 -4.16
C SER A 322 -12.34 20.28 -4.84
N TYR A 323 -12.89 20.39 -6.05
CA TYR A 323 -12.91 21.58 -6.92
C TYR A 323 -11.58 22.02 -7.54
N THR A 324 -10.45 21.39 -7.21
CA THR A 324 -9.12 21.79 -7.70
C THR A 324 -9.04 21.76 -9.23
N SER A 325 -9.47 20.67 -9.86
CA SER A 325 -9.41 20.56 -11.33
C SER A 325 -10.39 21.48 -12.06
N ARG A 326 -11.52 21.86 -11.44
CA ARG A 326 -12.48 22.81 -12.03
C ARG A 326 -11.93 24.22 -11.98
N LEU A 327 -11.38 24.60 -10.83
CA LEU A 327 -10.76 25.90 -10.64
C LEU A 327 -9.51 26.05 -11.52
N ALA A 328 -8.67 25.00 -11.59
CA ALA A 328 -7.51 24.97 -12.45
C ALA A 328 -7.86 25.26 -13.92
N GLU A 329 -8.94 24.66 -14.45
CA GLU A 329 -9.39 24.94 -15.82
C GLU A 329 -9.75 26.41 -16.05
N LYS A 330 -10.34 27.07 -15.05
CA LYS A 330 -10.77 28.47 -15.15
C LYS A 330 -9.59 29.46 -15.13
N ILE A 331 -8.54 29.15 -14.38
CA ILE A 331 -7.46 30.12 -14.10
C ILE A 331 -6.14 29.79 -14.82
N LYS A 332 -6.04 28.63 -15.49
CA LYS A 332 -4.79 28.17 -16.13
C LYS A 332 -4.16 29.23 -17.04
N ASP A 333 -4.99 29.91 -17.83
CA ASP A 333 -4.53 30.88 -18.83
C ASP A 333 -3.96 32.14 -18.16
N ARG A 334 -4.48 32.52 -16.98
CA ARG A 334 -3.94 33.64 -16.18
C ARG A 334 -2.56 33.32 -15.60
N PHE A 335 -2.29 32.05 -15.32
CA PHE A 335 -0.99 31.59 -14.82
C PHE A 335 -0.01 31.24 -15.94
N GLY A 336 -0.45 31.15 -17.21
CA GLY A 336 0.38 30.66 -18.31
C GLY A 336 0.84 29.21 -18.14
N LEU A 337 0.13 28.41 -17.33
CA LEU A 337 0.50 27.05 -16.95
C LEU A 337 -0.55 26.04 -17.46
N ASP A 338 -0.16 24.78 -17.61
CA ASP A 338 -1.14 23.75 -17.93
C ASP A 338 -2.03 23.41 -16.73
N LYS A 339 -3.25 22.93 -17.01
CA LYS A 339 -4.26 22.58 -16.00
C LYS A 339 -3.73 21.71 -14.87
N HIS A 340 -2.88 20.73 -15.15
CA HIS A 340 -2.39 19.80 -14.12
C HIS A 340 -1.38 20.46 -13.20
N THR A 341 -0.52 21.31 -13.75
CA THR A 341 0.40 22.14 -12.96
C THR A 341 -0.37 23.12 -12.08
N VAL A 342 -1.42 23.77 -12.61
CA VAL A 342 -2.29 24.64 -11.79
C VAL A 342 -3.07 23.85 -10.74
N SER A 343 -3.51 22.63 -11.06
CA SER A 343 -4.15 21.74 -10.07
C SER A 343 -3.20 21.40 -8.92
N ALA A 344 -1.93 21.11 -9.21
CA ALA A 344 -0.90 20.91 -8.19
C ALA A 344 -0.65 22.17 -7.37
N TYR A 345 -0.52 23.34 -8.01
CA TYR A 345 -0.40 24.63 -7.33
C TYR A 345 -1.56 24.86 -6.34
N LEU A 346 -2.79 24.67 -6.79
CA LEU A 346 -4.00 24.83 -5.97
C LEU A 346 -4.04 23.89 -4.76
N LEU A 347 -3.50 22.68 -4.86
CA LEU A 347 -3.34 21.79 -3.70
C LEU A 347 -2.35 22.36 -2.69
N GLY A 348 -1.21 22.87 -3.16
CA GLY A 348 -0.21 23.55 -2.32
C GLY A 348 -0.80 24.79 -1.64
N LEU A 349 -1.50 25.63 -2.39
CA LEU A 349 -2.18 26.82 -1.86
C LEU A 349 -3.26 26.45 -0.85
N ARG A 350 -4.04 25.39 -1.09
CA ARG A 350 -5.05 24.92 -0.14
C ARG A 350 -4.45 24.41 1.17
N TYR A 351 -3.26 23.82 1.12
CA TYR A 351 -2.51 23.45 2.33
C TYR A 351 -1.99 24.69 3.07
N LEU A 352 -1.35 25.60 2.35
CA LEU A 352 -0.68 26.77 2.92
C LEU A 352 -1.66 27.84 3.43
N ASN A 353 -2.66 28.18 2.61
CA ASN A 353 -3.64 29.24 2.89
C ASN A 353 -5.06 28.80 2.43
N PRO A 354 -5.79 28.04 3.27
CA PRO A 354 -7.13 27.57 2.95
C PRO A 354 -8.14 28.69 2.67
N GLU A 355 -7.98 29.87 3.27
CA GLU A 355 -8.88 31.02 3.08
C GLU A 355 -8.73 31.62 1.69
N THR A 356 -7.49 31.83 1.24
CA THR A 356 -7.21 32.30 -0.12
C THR A 356 -7.74 31.32 -1.15
N TYR A 357 -7.57 30.02 -0.92
CA TYR A 357 -8.16 28.99 -1.79
C TYR A 357 -9.70 29.09 -1.85
N LYS A 358 -10.38 29.35 -0.73
CA LYS A 358 -11.84 29.54 -0.70
C LYS A 358 -12.27 30.77 -1.51
N ARG A 359 -11.57 31.90 -1.37
CA ARG A 359 -11.85 33.12 -2.15
C ARG A 359 -11.70 32.93 -3.66
N LEU A 360 -10.88 31.98 -4.11
CA LEU A 360 -10.78 31.62 -5.53
C LEU A 360 -11.94 30.74 -6.03
N LEU A 361 -12.72 30.14 -5.12
CA LEU A 361 -13.89 29.33 -5.48
C LEU A 361 -15.16 30.16 -5.67
N ASP A 362 -15.26 31.26 -4.91
CA ASP A 362 -16.28 32.30 -5.04
C ASP A 362 -16.08 33.06 -6.37
#